data_AF-N1QQB7-F1
#
_entry.id   AF-N1QQB7-F1
#
_cell.length_a   1.000
_cell.length_b   1.000
_cell.length_c   1.000
_cell.angle_alpha   90.00
_cell.angle_beta   90.00
_cell.angle_gamma   90.00
#
_symmetry.space_group_name_H-M   'P 1'
#
loop_
_entity.id
_entity.type
_entity.pdbx_description
1 polymer ?
#
loop_
_entity_poly.entity_id
_entity_poly.type
_entity_poly.pdbx_seq_one_letter_code
_entity_poly.pdbx_strand_id
1 'polypeptide(L)' 'MKNDSKGLILGRRIVVAMDGGLYENYPQYRLYMVEAMAELLGPWDMEHIVVEYTKDGSGIGAALLAAANSKYAAAQLSA' A
#
# COMPACT_ATOMS: atom_id res chain seq x y z
N MET A 1 -20.91 -7.18 4.01
CA MET A 1 -19.93 -6.35 3.29
C MET A 1 -19.84 -5.03 4.02
N LYS A 2 -18.77 -4.80 4.79
CA LYS A 2 -18.64 -3.65 5.71
C LYS A 2 -17.81 -2.56 5.01
N ASN A 3 -18.49 -1.47 4.63
CA ASN A 3 -17.99 -0.12 4.32
C ASN A 3 -16.54 0.02 3.81
N ASP A 4 -16.38 -0.09 2.49
CA ASP A 4 -15.16 0.26 1.75
C ASP A 4 -15.01 1.78 1.50
N SER A 5 -15.94 2.58 2.04
CA SER A 5 -16.09 4.02 1.71
C SER A 5 -15.24 4.97 2.55
N LYS A 6 -14.59 4.50 3.62
CA LYS A 6 -13.68 5.31 4.44
C LYS A 6 -12.34 5.37 3.72
N GLY A 7 -12.21 6.31 2.78
CA GLY A 7 -11.10 6.26 1.85
C GLY A 7 -10.99 7.33 0.76
N LEU A 8 -12.02 8.07 0.39
CA LEU A 8 -12.03 8.76 -0.91
C LEU A 8 -11.62 10.26 -0.94
N ILE A 9 -10.34 10.64 -1.14
CA ILE A 9 -9.99 12.04 -1.51
C ILE A 9 -10.43 12.21 -2.95
N LEU A 10 -11.29 13.19 -3.25
CA LEU A 10 -11.82 13.42 -4.61
C LEU A 10 -12.51 12.18 -5.22
N GLY A 11 -13.06 11.28 -4.40
CA GLY A 11 -13.64 10.02 -4.88
C GLY A 11 -12.63 8.89 -5.08
N ARG A 12 -11.39 9.00 -4.61
CA ARG A 12 -10.32 8.00 -4.78
C ARG A 12 -9.68 7.55 -3.47
N ARG A 13 -9.63 6.24 -3.27
CA ARG A 13 -8.96 5.61 -2.12
C ARG A 13 -7.46 5.60 -2.31
N ILE A 14 -6.74 6.18 -1.36
CA ILE A 14 -5.28 6.19 -1.37
C ILE A 14 -4.80 5.10 -0.41
N VAL A 15 -3.98 4.18 -0.93
CA VAL A 15 -3.32 3.15 -0.15
C VAL A 15 -1.82 3.36 -0.22
N VAL A 16 -1.18 3.46 0.94
CA VAL A 16 0.27 3.59 1.08
C VAL A 16 0.81 2.29 1.64
N ALA A 17 1.44 1.48 0.81
CA ALA A 17 2.13 0.26 1.26
C ALA A 17 3.42 0.64 2.00
N MET A 18 3.51 0.24 3.26
CA MET A 18 4.67 0.49 4.13
C MET A 18 5.38 -0.82 4.45
N ASP A 19 6.68 -0.85 4.21
CA ASP A 19 7.59 -1.94 4.55
C ASP A 19 8.75 -1.40 5.41
N GLY A 20 9.38 -2.26 6.19
CA GLY A 20 10.54 -1.94 7.01
C GLY A 20 10.41 -2.34 8.46
N GLY A 21 11.52 -2.81 9.04
CA GLY A 21 11.55 -3.37 10.39
C GLY A 21 11.13 -2.41 11.50
N LEU A 22 11.31 -1.09 11.33
CA LEU A 22 10.85 -0.10 12.31
C LEU A 22 9.31 -0.02 12.35
N TYR A 23 8.69 -0.01 11.17
CA TYR A 23 7.24 0.01 11.04
C TYR A 23 6.59 -1.33 11.43
N GLU A 24 7.29 -2.45 11.22
CA GLU A 24 6.86 -3.80 11.64
C GLU A 24 6.97 -3.99 13.16
N ASN A 25 8.10 -3.65 13.76
CA ASN A 25 8.46 -4.10 15.11
C ASN A 25 8.26 -3.04 16.20
N TYR A 26 7.93 -1.79 15.84
CA TYR A 26 7.78 -0.70 16.81
C TYR A 26 6.39 -0.01 16.67
N PRO A 27 5.37 -0.51 17.40
CA PRO A 27 3.99 -0.01 17.27
C PRO A 27 3.82 1.49 17.54
N GLN A 28 4.60 2.07 18.45
CA GLN A 28 4.54 3.50 18.77
C GLN A 28 5.01 4.36 17.59
N TYR A 29 5.99 3.89 16.82
CA TYR A 29 6.46 4.59 15.62
C TYR A 29 5.35 4.61 14.57
N ARG A 30 4.67 3.49 14.37
CA ARG A 30 3.51 3.42 13.47
C ARG A 30 2.41 4.41 13.90
N LEU A 31 2.09 4.45 15.19
CA LEU A 31 1.10 5.37 15.73
C LEU A 31 1.50 6.84 15.47
N TYR A 32 2.68 7.24 15.91
CA TYR A 32 3.16 8.62 15.77
C TYR A 32 3.31 9.05 14.31
N MET A 33 3.68 8.13 13.42
CA MET A 33 3.73 8.41 11.99
C MET A 33 2.35 8.75 11.43
N VAL A 34 1.32 7.96 11.77
CA VAL A 34 -0.05 8.21 11.31
C VAL A 34 -0.62 9.49 11.94
N GLU A 35 -0.32 9.77 13.21
CA GLU A 35 -0.71 11.02 13.88
C GLU A 35 -0.06 12.23 13.20
N ALA A 36 1.25 12.19 12.94
CA ALA A 36 1.96 13.25 12.23
C ALA A 36 1.40 13.47 10.81
N MET A 37 1.02 12.39 10.10
CA MET A 37 0.34 12.52 8.80
C MET A 37 -1.01 13.24 8.94
N ALA A 38 -1.77 12.98 10.01
CA ALA A 38 -3.04 13.66 10.28
C ALA A 38 -2.88 15.13 10.64
N GLU A 39 -1.81 15.49 11.34
CA GLU A 39 -1.48 16.88 11.60
C GLU A 39 -1.08 17.63 10.33
N LEU A 40 -0.33 16.98 9.43
CA LEU A 40 0.17 17.59 8.19
C LEU A 40 -0.91 17.73 7.10
N LEU A 41 -1.75 16.72 6.93
CA LEU A 41 -2.74 16.66 5.85
C LEU A 41 -4.13 17.14 6.31
N GLY A 42 -4.37 17.14 7.61
CA GLY A 42 -5.67 17.39 8.19
C GLY A 42 -6.58 16.16 8.19
N PRO A 43 -7.63 16.18 9.05
CA PRO A 43 -8.47 15.01 9.30
C PRO A 43 -9.35 14.60 8.11
N TRP A 44 -9.76 15.55 7.27
CA TRP A 44 -10.58 15.29 6.08
C TRP A 44 -9.82 14.45 5.05
N ASP A 45 -8.58 14.82 4.76
CA ASP A 45 -7.75 14.08 3.81
C ASP A 45 -7.27 12.75 4.40
N MET A 46 -7.06 12.66 5.71
CA MET A 46 -6.68 11.40 6.37
C MET A 46 -7.80 10.37 6.44
N GLU A 47 -9.08 10.75 6.42
CA GLU A 47 -10.18 9.78 6.29
C GLU A 47 -10.04 8.93 5.01
N HIS A 48 -9.20 9.41 4.09
CA HIS A 48 -9.08 8.89 2.76
C HIS A 48 -7.75 8.17 2.46
N ILE A 49 -6.89 8.07 3.46
CA ILE A 49 -5.58 7.45 3.32
C ILE A 49 -5.53 6.22 4.23
N VAL A 50 -5.18 5.08 3.64
CA VAL A 50 -4.93 3.84 4.39
C VAL A 50 -3.45 3.49 4.26
N VAL A 51 -2.76 3.44 5.39
CA VAL A 51 -1.38 2.97 5.46
C VAL A 51 -1.38 1.47 5.77
N GLU A 52 -0.99 0.66 4.78
CA GLU A 52 -1.03 -0.79 4.87
C GLU A 52 0.37 -1.36 5.08
N TYR A 53 0.54 -2.19 6.11
CA TYR A 53 1.79 -2.92 6.29
C TYR A 53 1.93 -3.99 5.21
N THR A 54 3.04 -3.96 4.47
CA THR A 54 3.36 -4.97 3.46
C THR A 54 4.73 -5.55 3.74
N LYS A 55 4.76 -6.83 4.13
CA LYS A 55 6.00 -7.56 4.39
C LYS A 55 6.64 -8.02 3.09
N ASP A 56 7.93 -7.71 2.91
CA ASP A 56 8.74 -8.14 1.76
C ASP A 56 8.11 -7.75 0.40
N GLY A 57 7.41 -6.61 0.36
CA GLY A 57 6.64 -6.20 -0.82
C GLY A 57 7.50 -6.01 -2.07
N SER A 58 8.76 -5.61 -1.88
CA SER A 58 9.74 -5.47 -2.95
C SER A 58 10.11 -6.80 -3.62
N GLY A 59 10.26 -7.88 -2.85
CA GLY A 59 10.59 -9.20 -3.37
C GLY A 59 9.46 -9.78 -4.22
N ILE A 60 8.23 -9.71 -3.72
CA ILE A 60 7.03 -10.12 -4.47
C ILE A 60 6.85 -9.25 -5.71
N GLY A 61 7.00 -7.93 -5.58
CA GLY A 61 6.89 -6.99 -6.69
C GLY A 61 7.93 -7.27 -7.80
N ALA A 62 9.17 -7.58 -7.43
CA ALA A 62 10.20 -7.96 -8.38
C ALA A 62 9.85 -9.26 -9.12
N ALA A 63 9.32 -10.27 -8.42
CA ALA A 63 8.87 -11.51 -9.03
C ALA A 63 7.69 -11.30 -10.01
N LEU A 64 6.72 -10.47 -9.62
CA LEU A 64 5.58 -10.10 -10.48
C LEU A 64 6.06 -9.36 -11.74
N LEU A 65 6.99 -8.42 -11.59
CA LEU A 65 7.55 -7.68 -12.71
C LEU A 65 8.32 -8.61 -13.66
N ALA A 66 9.11 -9.54 -13.12
CA ALA A 66 9.84 -10.55 -13.88
C ALA A 66 8.88 -11.49 -14.64
N ALA A 67 7.78 -11.91 -14.01
CA ALA A 67 6.76 -12.74 -14.65
C ALA A 67 6.07 -12.01 -15.82
N ALA A 68 5.65 -10.76 -15.59
CA ALA A 68 4.99 -9.92 -16.59
C ALA A 68 5.90 -9.59 -17.79
N ASN A 69 7.22 -9.57 -17.59
CA ASN A 69 8.22 -9.32 -18.63
C ASN A 69 8.99 -10.59 -19.02
N SER A 70 8.46 -11.77 -18.71
CA SER A 70 9.14 -13.03 -19.00
C SER A 70 9.13 -13.32 -20.50
N LYS A 71 10.18 -14.00 -21.00
CA LYS A 71 10.21 -14.51 -22.38
C LYS A 71 9.09 -15.50 -22.69
N TYR A 72 8.46 -16.06 -21.66
CA TYR A 72 7.38 -17.04 -21.76
C TYR A 72 6.00 -16.38 -21.83
N ALA A 73 5.89 -15.06 -21.60
CA ALA A 73 4.62 -14.34 -21.70
C ALA A 73 4.01 -14.40 -23.12
N ALA A 74 4.84 -14.44 -24.17
CA ALA A 74 4.38 -14.58 -25.55
C ALA A 74 4.01 -16.03 -25.94
N ALA A 75 4.55 -17.05 -25.24
CA ALA A 75 4.31 -18.46 -25.54
C ALA A 75 2.92 -18.95 -25.09
N GLN A 76 2.24 -18.20 -24.21
CA GLN A 76 0.89 -18.49 -23.75
C GLN A 76 -0.22 -17.97 -24.67
N LEU A 77 0.09 -17.16 -25.70
CA LEU A 77 -0.89 -16.65 -26.67
C LEU A 77 -1.02 -17.52 -27.94
N SER A 78 -0.24 -18.60 -28.03
CA SER A 78 -0.23 -19.53 -29.17
C SER A 78 -0.77 -20.93 -28.86
N ALA A 79 -1.47 -21.10 -27.73
CA ALA A 79 -2.18 -22.31 -27.34
C ALA A 79 -3.64 -21.97 -27.02
#